data_AF-A0AAW1CZB9-F1
#
_entry.id   AF-A0AAW1CZB9-F1
#
_cell.length_a   1.000
_cell.length_b   1.000
_cell.length_c   1.000
_cell.angle_alpha   90.00
_cell.angle_beta   90.00
_cell.angle_gamma   90.00
#
_symmetry.space_group_name_H-M   'P 1'
#
loop_
_entity.id
_entity.type
_entity.pdbx_description
1 polymer ?
#
loop_
_entity_poly.entity_id
_entity_poly.type
_entity_poly.pdbx_seq_one_letter_code
_entity_poly.pdbx_strand_id
1 'polypeptide(L)'
;MFSTQTIAAVLLLCISGAIGAVIQKREADVTTNEICRNRTPCAWAVYVPFTRKIEYFMKNTCVCEKGKICQRADDDISVSAYVYRCNAGTNNINSTTNNSSSSEVGNTATS
;
A
#
# COMPACT_ATOMS: atom_id res chain seq x y z
N MET A 1 34.52 -55.06 -4.17
CA MET A 1 34.44 -54.17 -5.36
C MET A 1 33.17 -53.35 -5.23
N PHE A 2 33.26 -52.14 -4.66
CA PHE A 2 32.12 -51.21 -4.59
C PHE A 2 32.37 -50.04 -5.54
N SER A 3 31.33 -49.80 -6.33
CA SER A 3 31.28 -48.99 -7.55
C SER A 3 31.69 -47.53 -7.32
N THR A 4 32.79 -47.10 -7.93
CA THR A 4 33.24 -45.70 -7.98
C THR A 4 32.39 -44.81 -8.90
N GLN A 5 31.40 -45.38 -9.61
CA GLN A 5 30.56 -44.63 -10.55
C GLN A 5 29.47 -43.77 -9.90
N THR A 6 29.10 -44.01 -8.63
CA THR A 6 27.99 -43.29 -8.00
C THR A 6 28.36 -41.91 -7.48
N ILE A 7 29.63 -41.66 -7.16
CA ILE A 7 30.09 -40.41 -6.53
C ILE A 7 30.09 -39.24 -7.55
N ALA A 8 30.40 -39.52 -8.82
CA ALA A 8 30.45 -38.51 -9.87
C ALA A 8 29.06 -37.90 -10.19
N ALA A 9 27.98 -38.68 -10.05
CA ALA A 9 26.62 -38.22 -10.32
C ALA A 9 26.11 -37.23 -9.27
N VAL A 10 26.56 -37.34 -8.01
CA VAL A 10 26.10 -36.47 -6.90
C VAL A 10 26.76 -35.08 -6.98
N LEU A 11 28.00 -34.99 -7.46
CA LEU A 11 28.73 -33.72 -7.60
C LEU A 11 28.20 -32.84 -8.75
N LEU A 12 27.57 -33.44 -9.77
CA LEU A 12 27.02 -32.73 -10.92
C LEU A 12 25.66 -32.06 -10.66
N LEU A 13 24.97 -32.42 -9.57
CA LEU A 13 23.66 -31.85 -9.20
C LEU A 13 23.75 -30.53 -8.41
N CYS A 14 24.94 -30.09 -7.98
CA CYS A 14 25.10 -28.90 -7.15
C CYS A 14 25.33 -27.59 -7.92
N ILE A 15 25.51 -27.63 -9.25
CA ILE A 15 26.02 -26.47 -10.03
C ILE A 15 24.94 -25.70 -10.79
N SER A 16 23.69 -26.19 -10.85
CA SER A 16 22.63 -25.61 -11.66
C SER A 16 21.57 -24.89 -10.82
N GLY A 17 21.94 -23.80 -10.16
CA GLY A 17 21.00 -23.09 -9.29
C GLY A 17 21.27 -21.61 -9.00
N ALA A 18 22.08 -20.89 -9.77
CA ALA A 18 22.13 -19.43 -9.67
C ALA A 18 21.16 -18.81 -10.68
N ILE A 19 19.85 -18.87 -10.39
CA ILE A 19 18.86 -18.11 -11.14
C ILE A 19 19.00 -16.65 -10.68
N GLY A 20 19.64 -15.83 -11.51
CA GLY A 20 19.77 -14.40 -11.28
C GLY A 20 18.39 -13.76 -11.10
N ALA A 21 18.17 -13.09 -9.97
CA ALA A 21 16.97 -12.33 -9.73
C ALA A 21 16.94 -11.12 -10.67
N VAL A 22 16.11 -11.18 -11.72
CA VAL A 22 15.81 -10.01 -12.54
C VAL A 22 14.96 -9.06 -11.68
N ILE A 23 15.55 -7.94 -11.25
CA ILE A 23 14.80 -6.86 -10.59
C ILE A 23 13.92 -6.20 -11.66
N GLN A 24 12.68 -6.69 -11.76
CA GLN A 24 11.67 -6.11 -12.64
C GLN A 24 11.13 -4.85 -11.95
N LYS A 25 11.69 -3.70 -12.31
CA LYS A 25 11.15 -2.40 -11.94
C LYS A 25 9.76 -2.30 -12.58
N ARG A 26 8.70 -2.55 -11.81
CA ARG A 26 7.33 -2.30 -12.27
C ARG A 26 7.20 -0.79 -12.40
N GLU A 27 7.31 -0.29 -13.62
CA GLU A 27 6.80 1.02 -13.97
C GLU A 27 5.32 1.01 -13.53
N ALA A 28 4.96 1.91 -12.62
CA ALA A 28 3.56 2.13 -12.28
C ALA A 28 2.91 2.69 -13.54
N ASP A 29 2.38 1.79 -14.37
CA ASP A 29 1.45 2.07 -15.44
C ASP A 29 0.48 3.14 -14.92
N VAL A 30 0.28 4.21 -15.70
CA VAL A 30 -0.67 5.27 -15.39
C VAL A 30 -2.04 4.64 -15.39
N THR A 31 -2.37 4.06 -14.24
CA THR A 31 -3.61 3.35 -14.01
C THR A 31 -4.66 4.42 -14.17
N THR A 32 -5.58 4.25 -15.11
CA THR A 32 -6.83 5.00 -15.10
C THR A 32 -7.45 4.76 -13.73
N ASN A 33 -7.21 5.66 -12.78
CA ASN A 33 -7.61 5.47 -11.40
C ASN A 33 -9.12 5.30 -11.37
N GLU A 34 -9.58 4.07 -11.13
CA GLU A 34 -11.00 3.76 -11.11
C GLU A 34 -11.67 4.57 -10.00
N ILE A 35 -12.90 5.05 -10.22
CA ILE A 35 -13.64 5.76 -9.17
C ILE A 35 -14.11 4.75 -8.12
N CYS A 36 -13.86 5.03 -6.85
CA CYS A 36 -14.32 4.19 -5.75
C CYS A 36 -15.87 4.10 -5.75
N ARG A 37 -16.41 2.88 -5.66
CA ARG A 37 -17.84 2.66 -5.43
C ARG A 37 -18.23 3.13 -4.02
N ASN A 38 -19.49 3.46 -3.77
CA ASN A 38 -19.96 4.03 -2.50
C ASN A 38 -19.53 3.24 -1.24
N ARG A 39 -19.49 1.91 -1.30
CA ARG A 39 -19.10 1.05 -0.16
C ARG A 39 -17.66 0.55 -0.24
N THR A 40 -16.89 0.96 -1.24
CA THR A 40 -15.47 0.60 -1.36
C THR A 40 -14.65 1.60 -0.55
N PRO A 41 -13.83 1.15 0.42
CA PRO A 41 -12.89 2.01 1.11
C PRO A 41 -11.88 2.60 0.12
N CYS A 42 -11.56 3.88 0.27
CA CYS A 42 -10.51 4.55 -0.51
C CYS A 42 -9.13 4.42 0.14
N ALA A 43 -9.09 4.24 1.47
CA ALA A 43 -7.86 3.96 2.20
C ALA A 43 -8.15 3.29 3.55
N TRP A 44 -7.09 2.82 4.18
CA TRP A 44 -7.06 2.24 5.51
C TRP A 44 -5.90 2.85 6.30
N ALA A 45 -6.10 3.03 7.61
CA ALA A 45 -5.02 3.37 8.54
C ALA A 45 -4.94 2.30 9.61
N VAL A 46 -3.93 1.44 9.51
CA VAL A 46 -3.72 0.33 10.44
C VAL A 46 -3.03 0.85 11.69
N TYR A 47 -3.52 0.46 12.85
CA TYR A 47 -3.06 0.94 14.13
C TYR A 47 -2.73 -0.20 15.09
N VAL A 48 -1.89 0.08 16.08
CA VAL A 48 -1.63 -0.86 17.18
C VAL A 48 -2.87 -0.99 18.06
N PRO A 49 -3.36 -2.22 18.36
CA PRO A 49 -4.48 -2.42 19.26
C PRO A 49 -4.34 -1.66 20.59
N PHE A 50 -5.48 -1.26 21.18
CA PHE A 50 -5.61 -0.46 22.42
C PHE A 50 -5.08 0.98 22.36
N THR A 51 -3.87 1.21 21.86
CA THR A 51 -3.27 2.56 21.78
C THR A 51 -3.83 3.37 20.62
N ARG A 52 -4.37 2.70 19.60
CA ARG A 52 -4.84 3.29 18.32
C ARG A 52 -3.77 4.18 17.65
N LYS A 53 -2.49 3.93 17.94
CA LYS A 53 -1.36 4.59 17.30
C LYS A 53 -1.24 4.04 15.87
N ILE A 54 -1.34 4.91 14.87
CA ILE A 54 -1.21 4.52 13.46
C ILE A 54 0.21 4.00 13.20
N GLU A 55 0.31 2.80 12.64
CA GLU A 55 1.58 2.25 12.15
C GLU A 55 1.81 2.63 10.69
N TYR A 56 0.79 2.44 9.85
CA TYR A 56 0.88 2.74 8.43
C TYR A 56 -0.47 3.03 7.79
N PHE A 57 -0.41 3.70 6.64
CA PHE A 57 -1.56 4.00 5.79
C PHE A 57 -1.48 3.20 4.50
N MET A 58 -2.60 2.60 4.10
CA MET A 58 -2.73 1.84 2.87
C MET A 58 -3.79 2.51 1.99
N LYS A 59 -3.40 3.00 0.81
CA LYS A 59 -4.34 3.52 -0.19
C LYS A 59 -4.81 2.37 -1.08
N ASN A 60 -6.10 2.36 -1.41
CA ASN A 60 -6.62 1.46 -2.42
C ASN A 60 -6.36 2.01 -3.83
N THR A 61 -6.52 1.17 -4.84
CA THR A 61 -6.29 1.51 -6.26
C THR A 61 -7.32 2.50 -6.84
N CYS A 62 -8.45 2.69 -6.16
CA CYS A 62 -9.50 3.59 -6.60
C CYS A 62 -9.32 5.00 -6.02
N VAL A 63 -9.85 6.00 -6.71
CA VAL A 63 -9.87 7.40 -6.26
C VAL A 63 -11.29 7.89 -6.03
N CYS A 64 -11.45 8.87 -5.14
CA CYS A 64 -12.74 9.53 -4.97
C CYS A 64 -13.07 10.38 -6.20
N GLU A 65 -14.36 10.41 -6.54
CA GLU A 65 -14.90 11.29 -7.56
C GLU A 65 -14.59 12.77 -7.27
N LYS A 66 -14.57 13.60 -8.32
CA LYS A 66 -14.33 15.05 -8.18
C LYS A 66 -15.27 15.68 -7.16
N GLY A 67 -14.72 16.44 -6.22
CA GLY A 67 -15.47 17.10 -5.15
C GLY A 67 -15.74 16.23 -3.91
N LYS A 68 -15.37 14.94 -3.94
CA LYS A 68 -15.35 14.07 -2.76
C LYS A 68 -13.94 13.96 -2.20
N ILE A 69 -13.85 13.77 -0.89
CA ILE A 69 -12.58 13.56 -0.17
C ILE A 69 -12.58 12.19 0.51
N CYS A 70 -11.42 11.55 0.56
CA CYS A 70 -11.22 10.29 1.27
C CYS A 70 -11.05 10.57 2.76
N GLN A 71 -12.10 10.38 3.55
CA GLN A 71 -12.12 10.72 4.98
C GLN A 71 -12.41 9.48 5.81
N ARG A 72 -11.89 9.46 7.05
CA ARG A 72 -12.21 8.43 8.04
C ARG A 72 -13.72 8.36 8.23
N ALA A 73 -14.28 7.17 8.03
CA ALA A 73 -15.70 6.90 8.16
C ALA A 73 -15.99 5.93 9.31
N ASP A 74 -15.19 4.87 9.44
CA ASP A 74 -15.45 3.77 10.38
C ASP A 74 -14.17 3.34 11.13
N ASP A 75 -14.35 2.59 12.21
CA ASP A 75 -13.30 1.90 12.97
C ASP A 75 -13.56 0.39 12.91
N ASP A 76 -12.74 -0.35 12.14
CA ASP A 76 -12.79 -1.81 12.09
C ASP A 76 -11.85 -2.40 13.14
N ILE A 77 -12.39 -2.53 14.35
CA ILE A 77 -11.68 -3.01 15.52
C ILE A 77 -11.17 -4.44 15.33
N SER A 78 -11.85 -5.26 14.51
CA SER A 78 -11.47 -6.67 14.29
C SER A 78 -10.11 -6.82 13.62
N VAL A 79 -9.70 -5.83 12.84
CA VAL A 79 -8.39 -5.76 12.16
C VAL A 79 -7.53 -4.59 12.65
N SER A 80 -7.97 -3.89 13.70
CA SER A 80 -7.30 -2.71 14.25
C SER A 80 -6.96 -1.65 13.18
N ALA A 81 -7.98 -1.24 12.42
CA ALA A 81 -7.79 -0.25 11.37
C ALA A 81 -8.96 0.73 11.24
N TYR A 82 -8.63 2.00 10.98
CA TYR A 82 -9.62 2.98 10.55
C TYR A 82 -9.91 2.83 9.05
N VAL A 83 -11.19 2.85 8.71
CA VAL A 83 -11.67 2.76 7.33
C VAL A 83 -11.92 4.17 6.79
N TYR A 84 -11.34 4.48 5.64
CA TYR A 84 -11.56 5.74 4.94
C TYR A 84 -12.47 5.53 3.74
N ARG A 85 -13.47 6.37 3.58
CA ARG A 85 -14.45 6.33 2.49
C ARG A 85 -14.58 7.71 1.84
N CYS A 86 -15.06 7.73 0.60
CA CYS A 86 -15.32 8.97 -0.10
C CYS A 86 -16.57 9.64 0.48
N ASN A 87 -16.39 10.84 1.04
CA ASN A 87 -17.48 11.69 1.49
C ASN A 87 -17.51 12.97 0.65
N ALA A 88 -18.65 13.66 0.58
CA ALA A 88 -18.70 15.02 0.05
C ALA A 88 -17.68 15.84 0.84
N GLY A 89 -16.69 16.41 0.14
CA GLY A 89 -15.78 17.33 0.81
C GLY A 89 -16.62 18.46 1.36
N THR A 90 -16.45 18.80 2.64
CA THR A 90 -16.89 20.09 3.14
C THR A 90 -16.03 21.14 2.43
N ASN A 91 -16.35 21.43 1.18
CA ASN A 91 -16.18 22.77 0.68
C ASN A 91 -17.12 23.60 1.56
N ASN A 92 -16.63 24.10 2.69
CA ASN A 92 -17.12 25.39 3.14
C ASN A 92 -16.79 26.31 1.96
N ILE A 93 -17.75 26.47 1.06
CA ILE A 93 -17.73 27.47 -0.01
C ILE A 93 -17.82 28.81 0.72
N ASN A 94 -16.72 29.25 1.32
CA ASN A 94 -16.28 30.61 1.11
C ASN A 94 -15.28 30.52 -0.04
N SER A 95 -15.80 30.80 -1.23
CA SER A 95 -15.03 31.00 -2.46
C SER A 95 -14.06 32.17 -2.30
N THR A 96 -12.98 31.98 -1.55
CA THR A 96 -11.86 32.91 -1.51
C THR A 96 -10.57 32.11 -1.32
N THR A 97 -10.01 31.72 -2.46
CA THR A 97 -8.57 31.76 -2.77
C THR A 97 -7.58 31.21 -1.72
N ASN A 98 -6.94 30.10 -2.12
CA ASN A 98 -5.49 29.84 -2.10
C ASN A 98 -5.03 28.61 -1.31
N ASN A 99 -4.38 27.73 -2.10
CA ASN A 99 -3.30 26.82 -1.76
C ASN A 99 -3.61 25.50 -1.03
N SER A 100 -3.71 24.46 -1.88
CA SER A 100 -3.00 23.19 -1.78
C SER A 100 -2.54 22.78 -0.37
N SER A 101 -3.35 21.98 0.31
CA SER A 101 -2.87 21.14 1.41
C SER A 101 -2.70 19.72 0.90
N SER A 102 -1.55 19.49 0.26
CA SER A 102 -0.92 18.19 0.25
C SER A 102 -0.42 17.93 1.67
N SER A 103 -1.07 17.03 2.42
CA SER A 103 -0.51 16.53 3.67
C SER A 103 0.54 15.47 3.34
N GLU A 104 1.76 15.92 3.06
CA GLU A 104 2.97 15.13 3.23
C GLU A 104 3.26 15.03 4.74
N VAL A 105 3.11 13.84 5.31
CA VAL A 105 3.70 13.52 6.62
C VAL A 105 4.95 12.70 6.35
N GLY A 106 6.03 13.40 6.04
CA GLY A 106 7.39 12.86 6.02
C GLY A 106 7.98 12.91 7.42
N ASN A 107 8.23 11.74 8.00
CA ASN A 107 8.97 11.65 9.26
C ASN A 107 10.47 11.63 8.92
N THR A 108 11.18 12.72 9.21
CA THR A 108 12.64 12.75 9.17
C THR A 108 13.16 12.51 10.59
N ALA A 109 13.81 11.36 10.77
CA ALA A 109 14.69 11.10 11.90
C ALA A 109 16.01 11.85 11.69
N THR A 110 16.52 12.52 12.72
CA THR A 110 17.94 12.86 12.80
C THR A 110 18.41 12.76 14.25
N SER A 111 19.57 12.13 14.36
CA SER A 111 20.47 11.80 15.47
C SER A 111 20.54 12.72 16.68
#